data_AF-A0A921SX44-F1
#
_entry.id   AF-A0A921SX44-F1
#
_cell.length_a   1.000
_cell.length_b   1.000
_cell.length_c   1.000
_cell.angle_alpha   90.00
_cell.angle_beta   90.00
_cell.angle_gamma   90.00
#
_symmetry.space_group_name_H-M   'P 1'
#
loop_
_entity.id
_entity.type
_entity.pdbx_description
1 polymer ?
#
loop_
_entity_poly.entity_id
_entity_poly.type
_entity_poly.pdbx_seq_one_letter_code
_entity_poly.pdbx_strand_id
1 'polypeptide(L)'
;MTSTHAPAHRTRSTSVPAVVTRVLVLGITLALTVFIAPVLISQQSWMWLTVLLLAAAGIFVLYSTKRFVPGKYLFPGSFFLAVFLILPIALTVGYSFTNYGDGTRGTKEQAVGSIIASSVQQSPDAPRYAMTVATSGTAAEGPYELFLVNPDDGTVLSGDAENALEEVPAGDVTVVDGRVTEVDGMTVLNAGEVNAVYNELMELAVPVDDSTAVRPLGVNQAFVGTTVLQYDEDADTITDTATGEVYTVGVIGDEEYFVDSEGQRAFSQSWLQSVGISNYERLFTNPTVANQFVSAFVWTLVFAAGSVLLTFALGFALALILNDQRLKGRRVYRSILIMPYAIPGFISLLVWSNFYNQEFGLINQTLGLNLNWFGDPTLAQVAVLLTNLWMGFPYMFIVSTGALQAIPDELTEAARMDGASRFQSTSKIVLPLLLVAVAPLLVSSFAFNFNNFNAIELLTGGGPFPDGSGRGSTDILISMVYRIAFGGSGADFGFASAVSVCLFILTGVLAAIQFRFTNVLEDVN
;
A
#
# COMPACT_ATOMS: atom_id res chain seq x y z
N MET A 1 25.21 61.12 32.25
CA MET A 1 26.35 60.32 31.76
C MET A 1 25.80 59.09 31.08
N THR A 2 26.12 58.96 29.81
CA THR A 2 25.69 57.95 28.84
C THR A 2 26.41 56.61 29.04
N SER A 3 25.69 55.49 29.02
CA SER A 3 26.22 54.24 28.45
C SER A 3 25.10 53.32 27.98
N THR A 4 24.62 53.57 26.77
CA THR A 4 23.90 52.59 25.95
C THR A 4 24.89 51.55 25.46
N HIS A 5 25.00 50.40 26.15
CA HIS A 5 25.64 49.23 25.56
C HIS A 5 24.61 48.49 24.71
N ALA A 6 24.65 48.74 23.40
CA ALA A 6 24.07 47.81 22.43
C ALA A 6 24.70 46.42 22.63
N PRO A 7 23.94 45.32 22.55
CA PRO A 7 24.51 43.99 22.64
C PRO A 7 25.47 43.80 21.46
N ALA A 8 26.76 43.58 21.76
CA ALA A 8 27.76 43.31 20.75
C ALA A 8 27.29 42.14 19.87
N HIS A 9 27.16 42.37 18.57
CA HIS A 9 27.03 41.31 17.58
C HIS A 9 28.22 40.36 17.76
N ARG A 10 28.01 39.23 18.45
CA ARG A 10 29.00 38.14 18.49
C ARG A 10 29.19 37.68 17.05
N THR A 11 30.26 38.12 16.41
CA THR A 11 30.79 37.53 15.19
C THR A 11 31.09 36.07 15.49
N ARG A 12 30.17 35.17 15.12
CA ARG A 12 30.37 33.72 15.24
C ARG A 12 31.56 33.35 14.36
N SER A 13 32.73 33.19 14.96
CA SER A 13 33.89 32.58 14.31
C SER A 13 33.49 31.15 13.92
N THR A 14 33.46 30.84 12.63
CA THR A 14 33.28 29.46 12.18
C THR A 14 34.43 28.62 12.72
N SER A 15 34.14 27.66 13.58
CA SER A 15 35.16 26.76 14.11
C SER A 15 35.66 25.83 13.00
N VAL A 16 36.96 25.50 13.03
CA VAL A 16 37.57 24.56 12.07
C VAL A 16 36.77 23.25 11.97
N PRO A 17 36.33 22.62 13.08
CA PRO A 17 35.49 21.42 13.00
C PRO A 17 34.19 21.64 12.21
N ALA A 18 33.51 22.78 12.38
CA ALA A 18 32.27 23.05 11.65
C ALA A 18 32.47 23.23 10.15
N VAL A 19 33.64 23.70 9.73
CA VAL A 19 34.01 23.78 8.31
C VAL A 19 34.32 22.39 7.76
N VAL A 20 35.12 21.59 8.49
CA VAL A 20 35.47 20.21 8.11
C VAL A 20 34.21 19.36 7.97
N THR A 21 33.31 19.37 8.96
CA THR A 21 32.04 18.63 8.91
C THR A 21 31.21 19.02 7.69
N ARG A 22 31.14 20.32 7.37
CA ARG A 22 30.39 20.79 6.19
C ARG A 22 30.99 20.27 4.89
N VAL A 23 32.31 20.35 4.75
CA VAL A 23 33.01 19.86 3.55
C VAL A 23 32.84 18.36 3.42
N LEU A 24 32.93 17.61 4.52
CA LEU A 24 32.68 16.17 4.53
C LEU A 24 31.25 15.82 4.09
N VAL A 25 30.24 16.48 4.66
CA VAL A 25 28.83 16.23 4.29
C VAL A 25 28.61 16.52 2.80
N LEU A 26 29.04 17.69 2.31
CA LEU A 26 28.90 18.05 0.89
C LEU A 26 29.70 17.11 -0.03
N GLY A 27 30.90 16.71 0.39
CA GLY A 27 31.74 15.77 -0.35
C GLY A 27 31.12 14.38 -0.45
N ILE A 28 30.55 13.86 0.65
CA ILE A 28 29.83 12.58 0.66
C ILE A 28 28.58 12.66 -0.21
N THR A 29 27.79 13.74 -0.10
CA THR A 29 26.61 13.93 -0.94
C THR A 29 27.00 13.92 -2.42
N LEU A 30 28.04 14.66 -2.81
CA LEU A 30 28.51 14.68 -4.20
C LEU A 30 29.01 13.30 -4.66
N ALA A 31 29.80 12.61 -3.84
CA ALA A 31 30.32 11.29 -4.17
C ALA A 31 29.18 10.28 -4.39
N LEU A 32 28.16 10.28 -3.52
CA LEU A 32 26.97 9.45 -3.67
C LEU A 32 26.18 9.82 -4.94
N THR A 33 25.98 11.12 -5.21
CA THR A 33 25.26 11.54 -6.42
C THR A 33 26.00 11.12 -7.69
N VAL A 34 27.32 11.30 -7.75
CA VAL A 34 28.13 10.90 -8.91
C VAL A 34 28.19 9.38 -9.08
N PHE A 35 28.15 8.62 -7.98
CA PHE A 35 28.13 7.16 -8.03
C PHE A 35 26.76 6.61 -8.47
N ILE A 36 25.67 7.14 -7.92
CA ILE A 36 24.31 6.61 -8.14
C ILE A 36 23.71 7.11 -9.47
N ALA A 37 23.97 8.35 -9.88
CA ALA A 37 23.33 8.92 -11.07
C ALA A 37 23.56 8.11 -12.36
N PRO A 38 24.77 7.61 -12.67
CA PRO A 38 24.98 6.76 -13.84
C PRO A 38 24.16 5.46 -13.82
N VAL A 39 24.02 4.84 -12.65
CA VAL A 39 23.21 3.62 -12.47
C VAL A 39 21.73 3.91 -12.74
N LEU A 40 21.22 5.05 -12.27
CA LEU A 40 19.83 5.45 -12.55
C LEU A 40 19.62 5.79 -14.03
N ILE A 41 20.63 6.34 -14.70
CA ILE A 41 20.57 6.62 -16.14
C ILE A 41 20.59 5.31 -16.95
N SER A 42 21.44 4.35 -16.59
CA SER A 42 21.50 3.06 -17.30
C SER A 42 20.21 2.26 -17.18
N GLN A 43 19.50 2.39 -16.06
CA GLN A 43 18.17 1.78 -15.84
C GLN A 43 17.01 2.66 -16.33
N GLN A 44 17.27 3.78 -17.02
CA GLN A 44 16.26 4.74 -17.48
C GLN A 44 15.32 5.25 -16.36
N SER A 45 15.82 5.30 -15.13
CA SER A 45 15.07 5.63 -13.92
C SER A 45 15.02 7.14 -13.66
N TRP A 46 14.40 7.88 -14.59
CA TRP A 46 14.40 9.34 -14.63
C TRP A 46 13.77 10.01 -13.41
N MET A 47 12.75 9.40 -12.83
CA MET A 47 12.08 9.89 -11.61
C MET A 47 13.05 9.89 -10.42
N TRP A 48 13.69 8.76 -10.13
CA TRP A 48 14.62 8.64 -9.02
C TRP A 48 15.89 9.45 -9.24
N LEU A 49 16.32 9.60 -10.49
CA LEU A 49 17.41 10.52 -10.84
C LEU A 49 17.05 11.96 -10.48
N THR A 50 15.83 12.38 -10.80
CA THR A 50 15.34 13.72 -10.45
C THR A 50 15.30 13.92 -8.94
N VAL A 51 14.79 12.94 -8.19
CA VAL A 51 14.77 12.98 -6.71
C VAL A 51 16.19 13.10 -6.14
N LEU A 52 17.14 12.30 -6.63
CA LEU A 52 18.54 12.33 -6.22
C LEU A 52 19.16 13.70 -6.48
N LEU A 53 18.96 14.26 -7.67
CA LEU A 53 19.52 15.56 -8.06
C LEU A 53 18.91 16.72 -7.27
N LEU A 54 17.59 16.69 -7.01
CA LEU A 54 16.92 17.68 -6.17
C LEU A 54 17.39 17.60 -4.71
N ALA A 55 17.60 16.38 -4.18
CA ALA A 55 18.15 16.17 -2.86
C ALA A 55 19.55 16.79 -2.76
N ALA A 56 20.43 16.45 -3.70
CA ALA A 56 21.79 16.96 -3.77
C ALA A 56 21.80 18.49 -3.91
N ALA A 57 21.04 19.05 -4.85
CA ALA A 57 20.93 20.49 -5.04
C ALA A 57 20.42 21.20 -3.78
N GLY A 58 19.38 20.68 -3.13
CA GLY A 58 18.86 21.22 -1.87
C GLY A 58 19.90 21.22 -0.76
N ILE A 59 20.62 20.11 -0.58
CA ILE A 59 21.72 20.01 0.39
C ILE A 59 22.82 21.03 0.06
N PHE A 60 23.25 21.11 -1.20
CA PHE A 60 24.30 22.03 -1.62
C PHE A 60 23.92 23.50 -1.41
N VAL A 61 22.73 23.91 -1.85
CA VAL A 61 22.24 25.30 -1.71
C VAL A 61 22.13 25.69 -0.24
N LEU A 62 21.54 24.83 0.59
CA LEU A 62 21.28 25.12 1.99
C LEU A 62 22.56 25.10 2.81
N TYR A 63 23.36 24.04 2.72
CA TYR A 63 24.49 23.83 3.62
C TYR A 63 25.75 24.59 3.21
N SER A 64 25.89 24.99 1.95
CA SER A 64 26.97 25.90 1.51
C SER A 64 26.76 27.32 2.03
N THR A 65 25.50 27.77 2.13
CA THR A 65 25.16 29.15 2.48
C THR A 65 25.02 29.36 4.00
N LYS A 66 25.42 30.53 4.51
CA LYS A 66 25.23 30.92 5.94
C LYS A 66 23.91 31.65 6.22
N ARG A 67 23.19 32.08 5.17
CA ARG A 67 22.02 32.97 5.26
C ARG A 67 20.73 32.26 5.66
N PHE A 68 20.45 31.09 5.10
CA PHE A 68 19.16 30.41 5.27
C PHE A 68 19.24 29.31 6.34
N VAL A 69 19.36 29.73 7.61
CA VAL A 69 19.47 28.80 8.75
C VAL A 69 18.18 27.98 8.97
N PRO A 70 16.96 28.56 8.93
CA PRO A 70 15.73 27.78 9.13
C PRO A 70 15.56 26.63 8.13
N GLY A 71 15.90 26.86 6.85
CA GLY A 71 15.80 25.84 5.82
C GLY A 71 16.65 24.59 6.08
N LYS A 72 17.76 24.70 6.83
CA LYS A 72 18.59 23.54 7.18
C LYS A 72 17.85 22.57 8.09
N TYR A 73 17.01 23.09 8.98
CA TYR A 73 16.22 22.28 9.91
C TYR A 73 14.96 21.73 9.26
N LEU A 74 14.34 22.49 8.37
CA LEU A 74 13.11 22.08 7.69
C LEU A 74 13.36 21.10 6.53
N PHE A 75 14.46 21.28 5.79
CA PHE A 75 14.69 20.57 4.54
C PHE A 75 14.64 19.04 4.65
N PRO A 76 15.32 18.37 5.60
CA PRO A 76 15.26 16.91 5.68
C PRO A 76 13.81 16.42 5.86
N GLY A 77 13.05 17.05 6.75
CA GLY A 77 11.64 16.70 6.99
C GLY A 77 10.76 16.98 5.79
N SER A 78 10.86 18.16 5.18
CA SER A 78 10.06 18.51 4.00
C SER A 78 10.42 17.69 2.76
N PHE A 79 11.69 17.33 2.59
CA PHE A 79 12.16 16.50 1.49
C PHE A 79 11.60 15.08 1.61
N PHE A 80 11.71 14.45 2.78
CA PHE A 80 11.15 13.13 3.00
C PHE A 80 9.62 13.13 2.92
N LEU A 81 8.96 14.19 3.39
CA LEU A 81 7.51 14.37 3.18
C LEU A 81 7.18 14.46 1.69
N ALA A 82 7.94 15.22 0.90
CA ALA A 82 7.70 15.33 -0.53
C ALA A 82 7.91 13.98 -1.24
N VAL A 83 8.99 13.25 -0.93
CA VAL A 83 9.35 11.99 -1.60
C VAL A 83 8.47 10.82 -1.16
N PHE A 84 8.14 10.71 0.12
CA PHE A 84 7.42 9.54 0.65
C PHE A 84 5.93 9.76 0.87
N LEU A 85 5.43 10.99 0.72
CA LEU A 85 4.00 11.28 0.83
C LEU A 85 3.45 11.97 -0.42
N ILE A 86 4.07 13.06 -0.89
CA ILE A 86 3.53 13.81 -2.03
C ILE A 86 3.75 13.08 -3.36
N LEU A 87 4.93 12.50 -3.58
CA LEU A 87 5.25 11.79 -4.82
C LEU A 87 4.36 10.55 -5.02
N PRO A 88 4.15 9.66 -4.03
CA PRO A 88 3.19 8.56 -4.17
C PRO A 88 1.77 9.05 -4.50
N ILE A 89 1.30 10.14 -3.87
CA ILE A 89 0.00 10.73 -4.20
C ILE A 89 -0.03 11.18 -5.66
N ALA A 90 1.02 11.84 -6.14
CA ALA A 90 1.11 12.28 -7.54
C ALA A 90 1.15 11.09 -8.51
N LEU A 91 1.82 10.00 -8.16
CA LEU A 91 1.83 8.77 -8.95
C LEU A 91 0.45 8.11 -8.98
N THR A 92 -0.25 8.01 -7.85
CA THR A 92 -1.63 7.52 -7.80
C THR A 92 -2.55 8.38 -8.66
N VAL A 93 -2.40 9.71 -8.62
CA VAL A 93 -3.13 10.62 -9.52
C VAL A 93 -2.72 10.43 -10.99
N GLY A 94 -1.48 10.07 -11.29
CA GLY A 94 -1.06 9.76 -12.66
C GLY A 94 -1.72 8.48 -13.18
N TYR A 95 -1.62 7.40 -12.40
CA TYR A 95 -2.17 6.09 -12.78
C TYR A 95 -3.69 6.09 -12.89
N SER A 96 -4.40 6.98 -12.20
CA SER A 96 -5.85 7.08 -12.33
C SER A 96 -6.34 7.48 -13.73
N PHE A 97 -5.47 8.03 -14.58
CA PHE A 97 -5.78 8.34 -16.00
C PHE A 97 -5.29 7.25 -16.97
N THR A 98 -4.90 6.07 -16.46
CA THR A 98 -4.35 4.96 -17.25
C THR A 98 -5.15 3.67 -17.06
N ASN A 99 -4.97 2.71 -17.95
CA ASN A 99 -5.49 1.35 -17.81
C ASN A 99 -4.57 0.43 -16.97
N TYR A 100 -3.66 0.98 -16.16
CA TYR A 100 -2.67 0.20 -15.42
C TYR A 100 -3.32 -0.93 -14.61
N GLY A 101 -2.92 -2.17 -14.82
CA GLY A 101 -3.59 -3.33 -14.25
C GLY A 101 -2.97 -4.63 -14.70
N ASP A 102 -3.69 -5.73 -14.53
CA ASP A 102 -3.25 -7.03 -15.04
C ASP A 102 -3.26 -7.06 -16.57
N GLY A 103 -2.13 -7.47 -17.13
CA GLY A 103 -1.93 -7.51 -18.57
C GLY A 103 -1.65 -6.15 -19.21
N THR A 104 -1.60 -5.03 -18.49
CA THR A 104 -1.44 -3.66 -19.07
C THR A 104 -0.35 -2.84 -18.36
N ARG A 105 0.68 -3.51 -17.85
CA ARG A 105 1.72 -2.89 -16.99
C ARG A 105 2.87 -2.27 -17.77
N GLY A 106 3.19 -2.86 -18.92
CA GLY A 106 4.39 -2.58 -19.67
C GLY A 106 4.14 -1.77 -20.94
N THR A 107 5.20 -1.65 -21.72
CA THR A 107 5.19 -1.10 -23.07
C THR A 107 4.53 -2.07 -24.06
N LYS A 108 4.20 -1.59 -25.26
CA LYS A 108 3.60 -2.43 -26.31
C LYS A 108 4.55 -3.53 -26.76
N GLU A 109 5.83 -3.21 -26.85
CA GLU A 109 6.89 -4.14 -27.23
C GLU A 109 6.99 -5.29 -26.23
N GLN A 110 6.92 -4.99 -24.93
CA GLN A 110 6.88 -6.01 -23.86
C GLN A 110 5.61 -6.87 -23.93
N ALA A 111 4.46 -6.26 -24.24
CA ALA A 111 3.20 -6.97 -24.38
C ALA A 111 3.23 -7.94 -25.58
N VAL A 112 3.74 -7.48 -26.72
CA VAL A 112 3.94 -8.30 -27.93
C VAL A 112 4.89 -9.46 -27.64
N GLY A 113 6.04 -9.20 -27.00
CA GLY A 113 6.99 -10.24 -26.60
C GLY A 113 6.34 -11.32 -25.72
N SER A 114 5.54 -10.91 -24.74
CA SER A 114 4.79 -11.83 -23.88
C SER A 114 3.76 -12.66 -24.65
N ILE A 115 3.03 -12.04 -25.59
CA ILE A 115 2.03 -12.71 -26.43
C ILE A 115 2.70 -13.79 -27.29
N ILE A 116 3.79 -13.43 -27.99
CA ILE A 116 4.54 -14.35 -28.85
C ILE A 116 5.09 -15.50 -28.01
N ALA A 117 5.74 -15.21 -26.89
CA ALA A 117 6.32 -16.22 -26.00
C ALA A 117 5.25 -17.20 -25.48
N SER A 118 4.03 -16.72 -25.18
CA SER A 118 2.93 -17.60 -24.74
C SER A 118 2.43 -18.58 -25.81
N SER A 119 2.71 -18.32 -27.09
CA SER A 119 2.22 -19.10 -28.25
C SER A 119 3.07 -20.33 -28.61
N VAL A 120 4.10 -20.62 -27.83
CA VAL A 120 5.03 -21.72 -28.13
C VAL A 120 4.33 -23.07 -28.13
N GLN A 121 4.42 -23.77 -29.25
CA GLN A 121 3.95 -25.15 -29.39
C GLN A 121 5.13 -26.12 -29.43
N GLN A 122 4.96 -27.27 -28.78
CA GLN A 122 5.96 -28.34 -28.80
C GLN A 122 5.99 -29.00 -30.18
N SER A 123 7.12 -28.87 -30.88
CA SER A 123 7.38 -29.68 -32.08
C SER A 123 7.59 -31.15 -31.66
N PRO A 124 7.10 -32.14 -32.44
CA PRO A 124 7.26 -33.57 -32.13
C PRO A 124 8.72 -34.02 -31.90
N ASP A 125 9.68 -33.33 -32.53
CA ASP A 125 11.12 -33.63 -32.47
C ASP A 125 11.91 -32.59 -31.64
N ALA A 126 11.24 -31.77 -30.84
CA ALA A 126 11.86 -30.70 -30.06
C ALA A 126 12.92 -31.22 -29.06
N PRO A 127 14.15 -30.67 -29.06
CA PRO A 127 15.16 -31.01 -28.06
C PRO A 127 14.67 -30.64 -26.66
N ARG A 128 14.93 -31.54 -25.71
CA ARG A 128 14.57 -31.36 -24.30
C ARG A 128 15.78 -30.93 -23.51
N TYR A 129 15.66 -29.80 -22.85
CA TYR A 129 16.70 -29.23 -22.00
C TYR A 129 16.48 -29.69 -20.57
N ALA A 130 17.57 -29.96 -19.87
CA ALA A 130 17.51 -30.12 -18.44
C ALA A 130 17.35 -28.73 -17.81
N MET A 131 16.21 -28.50 -17.17
CA MET A 131 15.82 -27.20 -16.61
C MET A 131 16.03 -27.19 -15.10
N THR A 132 16.77 -26.21 -14.61
CA THR A 132 16.89 -25.85 -13.19
C THR A 132 16.28 -24.47 -12.98
N VAL A 133 15.54 -24.27 -11.90
CA VAL A 133 14.95 -22.97 -11.56
C VAL A 133 15.75 -22.34 -10.44
N ALA A 134 16.15 -21.08 -10.60
CA ALA A 134 16.80 -20.30 -9.57
C ALA A 134 16.02 -19.02 -9.27
N THR A 135 16.21 -18.45 -8.08
CA THR A 135 15.63 -17.16 -7.70
C THR A 135 16.67 -16.26 -7.07
N SER A 136 16.60 -14.98 -7.38
CA SER A 136 17.33 -13.91 -6.68
C SER A 136 16.52 -13.33 -5.50
N GLY A 137 15.25 -13.71 -5.36
CA GLY A 137 14.36 -13.32 -4.27
C GLY A 137 14.04 -14.49 -3.33
N THR A 138 12.76 -14.74 -3.07
CA THR A 138 12.34 -15.87 -2.21
C THR A 138 11.80 -17.02 -3.05
N ALA A 139 11.91 -18.25 -2.54
CA ALA A 139 11.43 -19.45 -3.23
C ALA A 139 9.91 -19.48 -3.48
N ALA A 140 9.13 -18.61 -2.82
CA ALA A 140 7.67 -18.54 -2.95
C ALA A 140 7.18 -17.37 -3.81
N GLU A 141 7.97 -16.31 -3.99
CA GLU A 141 7.55 -15.06 -4.65
C GLU A 141 8.42 -14.69 -5.86
N GLY A 142 9.52 -15.40 -6.13
CA GLY A 142 10.41 -15.09 -7.25
C GLY A 142 11.24 -13.82 -7.03
N PRO A 143 11.76 -13.18 -8.10
CA PRO A 143 11.62 -13.56 -9.51
C PRO A 143 12.37 -14.86 -9.85
N TYR A 144 11.80 -15.67 -10.76
CA TYR A 144 12.38 -16.96 -11.16
C TYR A 144 13.12 -16.85 -12.50
N GLU A 145 14.30 -17.45 -12.55
CA GLU A 145 15.12 -17.56 -13.75
C GLU A 145 15.32 -19.04 -14.11
N LEU A 146 15.25 -19.35 -15.40
CA LEU A 146 15.46 -20.70 -15.91
C LEU A 146 16.91 -20.88 -16.33
N PHE A 147 17.54 -21.93 -15.83
CA PHE A 147 18.84 -22.40 -16.25
C PHE A 147 18.67 -23.69 -17.04
N LEU A 148 19.11 -23.67 -18.29
CA LEU A 148 18.93 -24.75 -19.24
C LEU A 148 20.29 -25.32 -19.63
N VAL A 149 20.45 -26.63 -19.52
CA VAL A 149 21.64 -27.32 -20.04
C VAL A 149 21.31 -27.93 -21.40
N ASN A 150 22.06 -27.55 -22.42
CA ASN A 150 21.94 -28.09 -23.77
C ASN A 150 22.44 -29.55 -23.79
N PRO A 151 21.62 -30.53 -24.21
CA PRO A 151 22.02 -31.93 -24.23
C PRO A 151 23.13 -32.26 -25.23
N ASP A 152 23.33 -31.44 -26.27
CA ASP A 152 24.26 -31.74 -27.37
C ASP A 152 25.70 -31.26 -27.10
N ASP A 153 25.86 -30.08 -26.52
CA ASP A 153 27.17 -29.46 -26.28
C ASP A 153 27.46 -29.16 -24.78
N GLY A 154 26.48 -29.34 -23.89
CA GLY A 154 26.62 -29.10 -22.46
C GLY A 154 26.68 -27.62 -22.07
N THR A 155 26.40 -26.69 -22.99
CA THR A 155 26.33 -25.26 -22.70
C THR A 155 25.18 -24.95 -21.75
N VAL A 156 25.36 -23.93 -20.90
CA VAL A 156 24.33 -23.46 -19.97
C VAL A 156 23.78 -22.14 -20.48
N LEU A 157 22.48 -22.08 -20.64
CA LEU A 157 21.75 -20.88 -21.02
C LEU A 157 20.89 -20.44 -19.82
N SER A 158 20.78 -19.13 -19.59
CA SER A 158 19.84 -18.59 -18.62
C SER A 158 18.96 -17.49 -19.20
N GLY A 159 17.73 -17.40 -18.70
CA GLY A 159 16.76 -16.41 -19.13
C GLY A 159 15.46 -16.47 -18.33
N ASP A 160 14.62 -15.46 -18.49
CA ASP A 160 13.38 -15.27 -17.73
C ASP A 160 12.24 -14.75 -18.64
N ALA A 161 11.15 -14.24 -18.06
CA ALA A 161 10.00 -13.75 -18.82
C ALA A 161 10.30 -12.49 -19.65
N GLU A 162 11.29 -11.70 -19.21
CA GLU A 162 11.61 -10.37 -19.74
C GLU A 162 12.92 -10.39 -20.56
N ASN A 163 13.84 -11.32 -20.24
CA ASN A 163 15.16 -11.45 -20.84
C ASN A 163 15.29 -12.75 -21.62
N ALA A 164 15.78 -12.65 -22.86
CA ALA A 164 16.05 -13.79 -23.73
C ALA A 164 17.15 -14.71 -23.17
N LEU A 165 17.26 -15.93 -23.70
CA LEU A 165 18.30 -16.86 -23.30
C LEU A 165 19.70 -16.35 -23.67
N GLU A 166 20.52 -16.14 -22.67
CA GLU A 166 21.94 -15.79 -22.81
C GLU A 166 22.84 -16.94 -22.33
N GLU A 167 24.01 -17.07 -22.93
CA GLU A 167 25.00 -18.06 -22.53
C GLU A 167 25.65 -17.66 -21.20
N VAL A 168 25.58 -18.56 -20.21
CA VAL A 168 26.15 -18.33 -18.89
C VAL A 168 27.62 -18.75 -18.90
N PRO A 169 28.55 -17.86 -18.51
CA PRO A 169 29.95 -18.23 -18.40
C PRO A 169 30.15 -19.42 -17.47
N ALA A 170 30.98 -20.39 -17.88
CA ALA A 170 31.23 -21.63 -17.12
C ALA A 170 31.81 -21.42 -15.70
N GLY A 171 32.20 -20.19 -15.34
CA GLY A 171 32.67 -19.83 -14.00
C GLY A 171 31.56 -19.50 -13.00
N ASP A 172 30.35 -19.21 -13.48
CA ASP A 172 29.25 -18.67 -12.66
C ASP A 172 28.21 -19.75 -12.27
N VAL A 173 28.35 -20.97 -12.81
CA VAL A 173 27.42 -22.09 -12.61
C VAL A 173 28.16 -23.42 -12.41
N THR A 174 27.65 -24.24 -11.50
CA THR A 174 28.15 -25.62 -11.29
C THR A 174 27.19 -26.63 -11.89
N VAL A 175 27.65 -27.36 -12.91
CA VAL A 175 26.87 -28.42 -13.58
C VAL A 175 27.31 -29.79 -13.07
N VAL A 176 26.36 -30.57 -12.56
CA VAL A 176 26.55 -31.97 -12.14
C VAL A 176 25.49 -32.83 -12.81
N ASP A 177 25.90 -33.95 -13.42
CA ASP A 177 25.00 -34.88 -14.13
C ASP A 177 24.11 -34.21 -15.19
N GLY A 178 24.66 -33.23 -15.91
CA GLY A 178 23.94 -32.49 -16.95
C GLY A 178 22.86 -31.53 -16.42
N ARG A 179 22.95 -31.12 -15.15
CA ARG A 179 22.05 -30.15 -14.52
C ARG A 179 22.81 -29.10 -13.74
N VAL A 180 22.34 -27.87 -13.75
CA VAL A 180 22.85 -26.82 -12.87
C VAL A 180 22.43 -27.13 -11.44
N THR A 181 23.39 -27.11 -10.52
CA THR A 181 23.20 -27.43 -9.08
C THR A 181 23.53 -26.25 -8.17
N GLU A 182 24.34 -25.31 -8.65
CA GLU A 182 24.71 -24.09 -7.93
C GLU A 182 24.87 -22.97 -8.96
N VAL A 183 24.39 -21.78 -8.61
CA VAL A 183 24.50 -20.56 -9.42
C VAL A 183 25.03 -19.45 -8.52
N ASP A 184 26.07 -18.74 -8.95
CA ASP A 184 26.65 -17.67 -8.13
C ASP A 184 25.62 -16.56 -7.89
N GLY A 185 25.45 -16.17 -6.63
CA GLY A 185 24.50 -15.13 -6.22
C GLY A 185 23.01 -15.49 -6.24
N MET A 186 22.61 -16.74 -6.57
CA MET A 186 21.20 -17.14 -6.62
C MET A 186 20.89 -18.43 -5.86
N THR A 187 19.64 -18.56 -5.43
CA THR A 187 19.16 -19.77 -4.73
C THR A 187 18.51 -20.70 -5.73
N VAL A 188 19.07 -21.90 -5.92
CA VAL A 188 18.48 -22.96 -6.75
C VAL A 188 17.34 -23.64 -6.00
N LEU A 189 16.15 -23.68 -6.60
CA LEU A 189 14.97 -24.28 -6.00
C LEU A 189 15.03 -25.81 -6.06
N ASN A 190 14.56 -26.47 -5.00
CA ASN A 190 14.35 -27.91 -5.00
C ASN A 190 13.00 -28.29 -5.64
N ALA A 191 12.82 -29.58 -5.95
CA ALA A 191 11.61 -30.07 -6.63
C ALA A 191 10.29 -29.80 -5.87
N GLY A 192 10.31 -29.68 -4.54
CA GLY A 192 9.14 -29.31 -3.75
C GLY A 192 8.78 -27.83 -3.89
N GLU A 193 9.78 -26.96 -3.94
CA GLU A 193 9.62 -25.53 -4.14
C GLU A 193 9.15 -25.21 -5.56
N VAL A 194 9.76 -25.84 -6.59
CA VAL A 194 9.31 -25.71 -7.99
C VAL A 194 7.85 -26.17 -8.16
N ASN A 195 7.43 -27.21 -7.44
CA ASN A 195 6.03 -27.65 -7.47
C ASN A 195 5.06 -26.65 -6.83
N ALA A 196 5.50 -25.90 -5.81
CA ALA A 196 4.65 -24.90 -5.16
C ALA A 196 4.32 -23.72 -6.08
N VAL A 197 5.23 -23.42 -7.02
CA VAL A 197 5.13 -22.31 -7.98
C VAL A 197 4.86 -22.81 -9.40
N TYR A 198 4.43 -24.07 -9.53
CA TYR A 198 4.33 -24.78 -10.80
C TYR A 198 3.44 -24.08 -11.84
N ASN A 199 2.28 -23.56 -11.41
CA ASN A 199 1.34 -22.91 -12.33
C ASN A 199 1.94 -21.65 -12.95
N GLU A 200 2.69 -20.88 -12.16
CA GLU A 200 3.38 -19.67 -12.62
C GLU A 200 4.52 -20.02 -13.58
N LEU A 201 5.30 -21.06 -13.26
CA LEU A 201 6.38 -21.53 -14.13
C LEU A 201 5.88 -22.12 -15.46
N MET A 202 4.71 -22.75 -15.51
CA MET A 202 4.16 -23.28 -16.77
C MET A 202 3.64 -22.19 -17.72
N GLU A 203 3.35 -21.00 -17.19
CA GLU A 203 3.01 -19.82 -17.98
C GLU A 203 4.26 -19.10 -18.53
N LEU A 204 5.43 -19.37 -17.94
CA LEU A 204 6.71 -18.81 -18.37
C LEU A 204 7.10 -19.34 -19.75
N ALA A 205 7.50 -18.42 -20.62
CA ALA A 205 8.11 -18.73 -21.90
C ALA A 205 9.29 -17.78 -22.12
N VAL A 206 10.47 -18.36 -22.33
CA VAL A 206 11.73 -17.62 -22.46
C VAL A 206 12.11 -17.58 -23.93
N PRO A 207 12.26 -16.40 -24.56
CA PRO A 207 12.62 -16.29 -25.96
C PRO A 207 14.04 -16.81 -26.24
N VAL A 208 14.20 -17.62 -27.29
CA VAL A 208 15.50 -18.10 -27.81
C VAL A 208 15.89 -17.25 -29.02
N ASP A 209 14.98 -17.11 -29.99
CA ASP A 209 15.12 -16.30 -31.20
C ASP A 209 13.73 -15.82 -31.68
N ASP A 210 13.68 -15.17 -32.84
CA ASP A 210 12.45 -14.58 -33.43
C ASP A 210 11.31 -15.60 -33.66
N SER A 211 11.61 -16.90 -33.65
CA SER A 211 10.68 -17.97 -34.03
C SER A 211 10.59 -19.11 -33.02
N THR A 212 11.41 -19.09 -31.97
CA THR A 212 11.49 -20.16 -30.99
C THR A 212 11.62 -19.62 -29.58
N ALA A 213 10.98 -20.32 -28.65
CA ALA A 213 11.06 -20.02 -27.23
C ALA A 213 11.03 -21.31 -26.42
N VAL A 214 11.63 -21.26 -25.24
CA VAL A 214 11.68 -22.38 -24.31
C VAL A 214 10.51 -22.28 -23.35
N ARG A 215 9.81 -23.42 -23.19
CA ARG A 215 8.79 -23.58 -22.14
C ARG A 215 9.12 -24.71 -21.19
N PRO A 216 8.91 -24.52 -19.88
CA PRO A 216 8.97 -25.59 -18.91
C PRO A 216 8.04 -26.76 -19.25
N LEU A 217 8.52 -27.98 -19.02
CA LEU A 217 7.79 -29.24 -19.15
C LEU A 217 7.96 -30.06 -17.87
N GLY A 218 7.04 -29.88 -16.93
CA GLY A 218 7.17 -30.47 -15.61
C GLY A 218 8.19 -29.74 -14.73
N VAL A 219 8.78 -30.45 -13.78
CA VAL A 219 9.61 -29.87 -12.70
C VAL A 219 11.07 -29.68 -13.11
N ASN A 220 11.54 -30.41 -14.12
CA ASN A 220 12.97 -30.57 -14.38
C ASN A 220 13.36 -30.58 -15.86
N GLN A 221 12.41 -30.41 -16.76
CA GLN A 221 12.65 -30.35 -18.20
C GLN A 221 12.04 -29.08 -18.75
N ALA A 222 12.60 -28.62 -19.86
CA ALA A 222 11.97 -27.63 -20.72
C ALA A 222 12.13 -28.10 -22.18
N PHE A 223 11.27 -27.63 -23.07
CA PHE A 223 11.40 -27.88 -24.49
C PHE A 223 11.50 -26.56 -25.25
N VAL A 224 12.28 -26.56 -26.34
CA VAL A 224 12.21 -25.50 -27.34
C VAL A 224 11.01 -25.78 -28.23
N GLY A 225 10.06 -24.87 -28.27
CA GLY A 225 8.97 -24.93 -29.23
C GLY A 225 9.06 -23.78 -30.23
N THR A 226 8.37 -23.93 -31.35
CA THR A 226 8.20 -22.85 -32.31
C THR A 226 7.03 -21.97 -31.86
N THR A 227 7.23 -20.66 -31.89
CA THR A 227 6.14 -19.69 -31.70
C THR A 227 5.25 -19.77 -32.93
N VAL A 228 3.94 -19.94 -32.73
CA VAL A 228 3.00 -19.91 -33.87
C VAL A 228 2.59 -18.48 -34.19
N LEU A 229 2.76 -17.54 -33.26
CA LEU A 229 2.51 -16.12 -33.49
C LEU A 229 3.78 -15.40 -33.92
N GLN A 230 3.68 -14.63 -35.00
CA GLN A 230 4.73 -13.75 -35.49
C GLN A 230 4.22 -12.31 -35.55
N TYR A 231 5.00 -11.37 -35.00
CA TYR A 231 4.68 -9.94 -35.07
C TYR A 231 5.36 -9.29 -36.28
N ASP A 232 4.59 -8.50 -37.01
CA ASP A 232 5.07 -7.63 -38.08
C ASP A 232 5.06 -6.18 -37.56
N GLU A 233 6.25 -5.60 -37.40
CA GLU A 233 6.44 -4.23 -36.88
C GLU A 233 5.97 -3.15 -37.87
N ASP A 234 6.08 -3.40 -39.18
CA ASP A 234 5.68 -2.43 -40.20
C ASP A 234 4.14 -2.36 -40.33
N ALA A 235 3.48 -3.51 -40.22
CA ALA A 235 2.02 -3.62 -40.29
C ALA A 235 1.34 -3.44 -38.92
N ASP A 236 2.08 -3.57 -37.83
CA ASP A 236 1.58 -3.59 -36.44
C ASP A 236 0.51 -4.67 -36.22
N THR A 237 0.81 -5.88 -36.69
CA THR A 237 -0.10 -7.03 -36.65
C THR A 237 0.59 -8.28 -36.11
N ILE A 238 -0.18 -9.16 -35.47
CA ILE A 238 0.28 -10.48 -35.06
C ILE A 238 -0.39 -11.51 -35.98
N THR A 239 0.39 -12.35 -36.64
CA THR A 239 -0.12 -13.42 -37.50
C THR A 239 0.09 -14.77 -36.84
N ASP A 240 -0.96 -15.58 -36.74
CA ASP A 240 -0.85 -17.00 -36.41
C ASP A 240 -0.46 -17.78 -37.66
N THR A 241 0.76 -18.29 -37.68
CA THR A 241 1.34 -19.09 -38.75
C THR A 241 0.69 -20.48 -38.91
N ALA A 242 -0.01 -20.98 -37.89
CA ALA A 242 -0.71 -22.26 -37.94
C ALA A 242 -2.10 -22.14 -38.56
N THR A 243 -2.84 -21.07 -38.24
CA THR A 243 -4.22 -20.85 -38.72
C THR A 243 -4.32 -19.87 -39.89
N GLY A 244 -3.31 -19.01 -40.06
CA GLY A 244 -3.32 -17.89 -40.98
C GLY A 244 -4.14 -16.68 -40.51
N GLU A 245 -4.62 -16.70 -39.26
CA GLU A 245 -5.37 -15.59 -38.68
C GLU A 245 -4.44 -14.40 -38.39
N VAL A 246 -4.93 -13.18 -38.68
CA VAL A 246 -4.19 -11.94 -38.46
C VAL A 246 -4.92 -11.12 -37.42
N TYR A 247 -4.25 -10.86 -36.31
CA TYR A 247 -4.71 -9.99 -35.25
C TYR A 247 -4.18 -8.57 -35.47
N THR A 248 -5.08 -7.60 -35.40
CA THR A 248 -4.78 -6.18 -35.66
C THR A 248 -5.02 -5.36 -34.40
N VAL A 249 -4.46 -4.16 -34.32
CA VAL A 249 -4.79 -3.26 -33.21
C VAL A 249 -6.20 -2.69 -33.40
N GLY A 250 -7.05 -2.94 -32.42
CA GLY A 250 -8.42 -2.45 -32.35
C GLY A 250 -8.74 -1.86 -30.98
N VAL A 251 -9.81 -1.07 -30.91
CA VAL A 251 -10.26 -0.42 -29.67
C VAL A 251 -11.45 -1.16 -29.10
N ILE A 252 -11.37 -1.58 -27.83
CA ILE A 252 -12.47 -2.18 -27.07
C ILE A 252 -12.75 -1.29 -25.86
N GLY A 253 -13.88 -0.59 -25.88
CA GLY A 253 -14.15 0.46 -24.90
C GLY A 253 -13.26 1.68 -25.15
N ASP A 254 -12.40 2.01 -24.19
CA ASP A 254 -11.45 3.13 -24.26
C ASP A 254 -9.99 2.67 -24.33
N GLU A 255 -9.78 1.39 -24.63
CA GLU A 255 -8.48 0.71 -24.56
C GLU A 255 -8.17 0.00 -25.88
N GLU A 256 -6.93 0.13 -26.32
CA GLU A 256 -6.38 -0.63 -27.45
C GLU A 256 -5.98 -2.04 -27.04
N TYR A 257 -6.29 -2.98 -27.91
CA TYR A 257 -5.96 -4.40 -27.81
C TYR A 257 -5.61 -4.95 -29.19
N PHE A 258 -4.91 -6.08 -29.22
CA PHE A 258 -4.94 -6.92 -30.41
C PHE A 258 -6.30 -7.62 -30.48
N VAL A 259 -6.98 -7.46 -31.62
CA VAL A 259 -8.31 -8.00 -31.89
C VAL A 259 -8.29 -8.93 -33.09
N ASP A 260 -9.20 -9.91 -33.05
CA ASP A 260 -9.45 -10.82 -34.16
C ASP A 260 -10.23 -10.15 -35.31
N SER A 261 -10.54 -10.94 -36.34
CA SER A 261 -11.30 -10.46 -37.51
C SER A 261 -12.74 -10.02 -37.18
N GLU A 262 -13.28 -10.42 -36.03
CA GLU A 262 -14.60 -10.02 -35.53
C GLU A 262 -14.53 -8.79 -34.60
N GLY A 263 -13.32 -8.27 -34.33
CA GLY A 263 -13.07 -7.17 -33.42
C GLY A 263 -13.17 -7.56 -31.95
N GLN A 264 -13.12 -8.85 -31.61
CA GLN A 264 -13.07 -9.34 -30.24
C GLN A 264 -11.62 -9.36 -29.73
N ARG A 265 -11.44 -9.28 -28.41
CA ARG A 265 -10.12 -9.31 -27.76
C ARG A 265 -9.45 -10.67 -28.00
N ALA A 266 -8.30 -10.66 -28.67
CA ALA A 266 -7.55 -11.88 -28.98
C ALA A 266 -6.66 -12.35 -27.81
N PHE A 267 -6.05 -11.42 -27.06
CA PHE A 267 -5.10 -11.72 -25.99
C PHE A 267 -5.44 -11.02 -24.68
N SER A 268 -5.08 -11.63 -23.54
CA SER A 268 -5.22 -11.02 -22.22
C SER A 268 -4.15 -9.95 -21.98
N GLN A 269 -3.00 -10.02 -22.63
CA GLN A 269 -1.97 -8.99 -22.56
C GLN A 269 -2.28 -7.83 -23.50
N SER A 270 -1.97 -6.62 -23.05
CA SER A 270 -2.01 -5.35 -23.74
C SER A 270 -0.94 -4.44 -23.11
N TRP A 271 -0.95 -3.15 -23.39
CA TRP A 271 0.06 -2.20 -22.92
C TRP A 271 -0.55 -1.09 -22.08
N LEU A 272 0.34 -0.42 -21.34
CA LEU A 272 0.00 0.77 -20.58
C LEU A 272 -0.34 1.90 -21.54
N GLN A 273 -1.55 2.41 -21.41
CA GLN A 273 -2.08 3.51 -22.22
C GLN A 273 -2.86 4.48 -21.35
N SER A 274 -2.97 5.72 -21.84
CA SER A 274 -3.81 6.74 -21.23
C SER A 274 -5.26 6.52 -21.64
N VAL A 275 -6.14 6.32 -20.67
CA VAL A 275 -7.60 6.20 -20.87
C VAL A 275 -8.32 7.51 -20.55
N GLY A 276 -7.58 8.60 -20.31
CA GLY A 276 -8.17 9.88 -19.95
C GLY A 276 -9.01 9.77 -18.68
N ILE A 277 -10.27 10.20 -18.73
CA ILE A 277 -11.16 10.22 -17.55
C ILE A 277 -12.04 8.97 -17.40
N SER A 278 -11.87 7.95 -18.23
CA SER A 278 -12.76 6.77 -18.27
C SER A 278 -12.90 6.05 -16.92
N ASN A 279 -11.84 5.98 -16.11
CA ASN A 279 -11.91 5.40 -14.76
C ASN A 279 -12.87 6.18 -13.84
N TYR A 280 -12.88 7.51 -13.94
CA TYR A 280 -13.80 8.36 -13.18
C TYR A 280 -15.22 8.24 -13.72
N GLU A 281 -15.40 8.21 -15.03
CA GLU A 281 -16.71 8.00 -15.64
C GLU A 281 -17.30 6.66 -15.24
N ARG A 282 -16.50 5.58 -15.27
CA ARG A 282 -16.89 4.24 -14.81
C ARG A 282 -17.37 4.25 -13.36
N LEU A 283 -16.70 4.99 -12.46
CA LEU A 283 -17.11 5.09 -11.06
C LEU A 283 -18.52 5.65 -10.88
N PHE A 284 -18.92 6.62 -11.71
CA PHE A 284 -20.19 7.34 -11.56
C PHE A 284 -21.30 6.89 -12.52
N THR A 285 -20.95 6.27 -13.65
CA THR A 285 -21.93 5.85 -14.67
C THR A 285 -22.27 4.36 -14.59
N ASN A 286 -21.35 3.52 -14.11
CA ASN A 286 -21.67 2.10 -13.90
C ASN A 286 -22.51 1.95 -12.62
N PRO A 287 -23.79 1.53 -12.73
CA PRO A 287 -24.70 1.52 -11.59
C PRO A 287 -24.26 0.55 -10.49
N THR A 288 -23.62 -0.57 -10.85
CA THR A 288 -23.12 -1.56 -9.88
C THR A 288 -21.98 -0.97 -9.05
N VAL A 289 -21.02 -0.34 -9.72
CA VAL A 289 -19.84 0.25 -9.08
C VAL A 289 -20.22 1.47 -8.24
N ALA A 290 -21.05 2.37 -8.79
CA ALA A 290 -21.52 3.55 -8.08
C ALA A 290 -22.29 3.18 -6.80
N ASN A 291 -23.17 2.18 -6.87
CA ASN A 291 -23.91 1.70 -5.69
C ASN A 291 -22.99 1.09 -4.63
N GLN A 292 -21.98 0.33 -5.03
CA GLN A 292 -20.98 -0.21 -4.12
C GLN A 292 -20.18 0.91 -3.45
N PHE A 293 -19.74 1.91 -4.22
CA PHE A 293 -19.01 3.07 -3.71
C PHE A 293 -19.82 3.87 -2.70
N VAL A 294 -21.07 4.23 -3.03
CA VAL A 294 -21.96 4.98 -2.11
C VAL A 294 -22.21 4.19 -0.83
N SER A 295 -22.46 2.89 -0.96
CA SER A 295 -22.65 2.01 0.20
C SER A 295 -21.40 1.93 1.07
N ALA A 296 -20.20 1.89 0.46
CA ALA A 296 -18.93 1.89 1.17
C ALA A 296 -18.68 3.23 1.86
N PHE A 297 -18.97 4.34 1.19
CA PHE A 297 -18.86 5.68 1.75
C PHE A 297 -19.76 5.86 2.98
N VAL A 298 -21.04 5.46 2.89
CA VAL A 298 -21.98 5.55 4.02
C VAL A 298 -21.51 4.69 5.19
N TRP A 299 -21.11 3.44 4.95
CA TRP A 299 -20.57 2.60 6.01
C TRP A 299 -19.27 3.17 6.59
N THR A 300 -18.36 3.70 5.77
CA THR A 300 -17.12 4.33 6.24
C THR A 300 -17.41 5.51 7.18
N LEU A 301 -18.40 6.35 6.85
CA LEU A 301 -18.85 7.43 7.72
C LEU A 301 -19.42 6.91 9.04
N VAL A 302 -20.30 5.90 8.99
CA VAL A 302 -20.91 5.29 10.18
C VAL A 302 -19.84 4.65 11.06
N PHE A 303 -18.92 3.90 10.46
CA PHE A 303 -17.82 3.25 11.14
C PHE A 303 -16.88 4.27 11.79
N ALA A 304 -16.43 5.29 11.06
CA ALA A 304 -15.52 6.30 11.59
C ALA A 304 -16.17 7.15 12.69
N ALA A 305 -17.38 7.66 12.46
CA ALA A 305 -18.10 8.45 13.46
C ALA A 305 -18.49 7.60 14.68
N GLY A 306 -18.99 6.38 14.46
CA GLY A 306 -19.36 5.44 15.51
C GLY A 306 -18.16 5.05 16.37
N SER A 307 -17.02 4.77 15.74
CA SER A 307 -15.78 4.45 16.45
C SER A 307 -15.29 5.60 17.32
N VAL A 308 -15.26 6.82 16.79
CA VAL A 308 -14.87 8.01 17.56
C VAL A 308 -15.83 8.25 18.71
N LEU A 309 -17.14 8.19 18.46
CA LEU A 309 -18.15 8.41 19.47
C LEU A 309 -18.07 7.38 20.61
N LEU A 310 -17.99 6.09 20.27
CA LEU A 310 -17.95 5.01 21.25
C LEU A 310 -16.65 5.05 22.08
N THR A 311 -15.51 5.19 21.42
CA THR A 311 -14.20 5.23 22.08
C THR A 311 -14.05 6.47 22.95
N PHE A 312 -14.51 7.63 22.49
CA PHE A 312 -14.52 8.86 23.28
C PHE A 312 -15.47 8.73 24.47
N ALA A 313 -16.71 8.27 24.27
CA ALA A 313 -17.68 8.13 25.35
C ALA A 313 -17.16 7.22 26.47
N LEU A 314 -16.64 6.04 26.11
CA LEU A 314 -16.07 5.10 27.09
C LEU A 314 -14.78 5.66 27.73
N GLY A 315 -13.87 6.19 26.92
CA GLY A 315 -12.60 6.75 27.40
C GLY A 315 -12.81 7.93 28.36
N PHE A 316 -13.69 8.86 28.00
CA PHE A 316 -14.06 10.01 28.84
C PHE A 316 -14.78 9.57 30.12
N ALA A 317 -15.72 8.62 30.05
CA ALA A 317 -16.39 8.10 31.23
C ALA A 317 -15.41 7.46 32.23
N LEU A 318 -14.48 6.63 31.73
CA LEU A 318 -13.42 6.04 32.55
C LEU A 318 -12.45 7.09 33.08
N ALA A 319 -12.13 8.12 32.30
CA ALA A 319 -11.29 9.23 32.72
C ALA A 319 -11.93 9.99 33.89
N LEU A 320 -13.22 10.34 33.79
CA LEU A 320 -13.96 10.97 34.89
C LEU A 320 -13.94 10.14 36.17
N ILE A 321 -14.19 8.83 36.06
CA ILE A 321 -14.22 7.92 37.22
C ILE A 321 -12.84 7.80 37.86
N LEU A 322 -11.78 7.63 37.06
CA LEU A 322 -10.41 7.45 37.56
C LEU A 322 -9.70 8.76 37.91
N ASN A 323 -10.29 9.92 37.62
CA ASN A 323 -9.79 11.22 38.07
C ASN A 323 -10.26 11.57 39.49
N ASP A 324 -11.39 11.04 39.98
CA ASP A 324 -11.92 11.39 41.32
C ASP A 324 -10.97 10.94 42.44
N GLN A 325 -10.44 11.87 43.25
CA GLN A 325 -9.53 11.70 44.43
C GLN A 325 -10.01 10.77 45.56
N ARG A 326 -11.22 10.22 45.49
CA ARG A 326 -11.73 9.24 46.47
C ARG A 326 -11.56 7.77 46.09
N LEU A 327 -11.41 7.45 44.81
CA LEU A 327 -11.20 6.07 44.34
C LEU A 327 -9.87 5.47 44.86
N LYS A 328 -9.92 4.29 45.47
CA LYS A 328 -8.72 3.55 45.90
C LYS A 328 -8.18 2.69 44.76
N GLY A 329 -6.86 2.50 44.69
CA GLY A 329 -6.24 1.60 43.70
C GLY A 329 -6.16 2.13 42.27
N ARG A 330 -6.37 3.43 42.03
CA ARG A 330 -6.44 4.04 40.68
C ARG A 330 -5.26 3.67 39.78
N ARG A 331 -4.04 3.64 40.34
CA ARG A 331 -2.84 3.33 39.56
C ARG A 331 -2.96 1.96 38.90
N VAL A 332 -3.46 0.97 39.63
CA VAL A 332 -3.69 -0.38 39.12
C VAL A 332 -4.77 -0.36 38.03
N TYR A 333 -5.91 0.28 38.28
CA TYR A 333 -6.98 0.40 37.27
C TYR A 333 -6.49 1.11 35.99
N ARG A 334 -5.73 2.20 36.12
CA ARG A 334 -5.14 2.92 34.98
C ARG A 334 -4.21 2.03 34.18
N SER A 335 -3.32 1.28 34.83
CA SER A 335 -2.40 0.36 34.16
C SER A 335 -3.13 -0.75 33.39
N ILE A 336 -4.18 -1.34 33.97
CA ILE A 336 -4.95 -2.41 33.32
C ILE A 336 -5.72 -1.86 32.12
N LEU A 337 -6.37 -0.70 32.24
CA LEU A 337 -7.19 -0.12 31.17
C LEU A 337 -6.37 0.37 29.97
N ILE A 338 -5.07 0.65 30.15
CA ILE A 338 -4.16 1.04 29.06
C ILE A 338 -3.63 -0.19 28.31
N MET A 339 -3.70 -1.38 28.91
CA MET A 339 -3.13 -2.62 28.36
C MET A 339 -3.58 -2.94 26.92
N PRO A 340 -4.85 -2.78 26.51
CA PRO A 340 -5.26 -3.06 25.12
C PRO A 340 -4.46 -2.27 24.08
N TYR A 341 -4.10 -1.03 24.39
CA TYR A 341 -3.33 -0.16 23.50
C TYR A 341 -1.81 -0.44 23.55
N ALA A 342 -1.34 -1.13 24.59
CA ALA A 342 0.06 -1.55 24.69
C ALA A 342 0.37 -2.79 23.84
N ILE A 343 -0.65 -3.56 23.45
CA ILE A 343 -0.50 -4.76 22.61
C ILE A 343 -0.51 -4.33 21.13
N PRO A 344 0.36 -4.91 20.27
CA PRO A 344 0.33 -4.63 18.84
C PRO A 344 -1.04 -4.94 18.21
N GLY A 345 -1.62 -3.94 17.54
CA GLY A 345 -2.99 -4.03 17.01
C GLY A 345 -3.23 -5.17 16.01
N PHE A 346 -2.23 -5.51 15.20
CA PHE A 346 -2.32 -6.63 14.23
C PHE A 346 -2.69 -7.95 14.91
N ILE A 347 -1.95 -8.34 15.96
CA ILE A 347 -2.21 -9.58 16.70
C ILE A 347 -3.54 -9.49 17.43
N SER A 348 -3.86 -8.33 18.01
CA SER A 348 -5.15 -8.13 18.67
C SER A 348 -6.34 -8.36 17.72
N LEU A 349 -6.29 -7.81 16.50
CA LEU A 349 -7.36 -7.96 15.51
C LEU A 349 -7.57 -9.43 15.11
N LEU A 350 -6.48 -10.17 14.85
CA LEU A 350 -6.57 -11.59 14.51
C LEU A 350 -7.11 -12.44 15.67
N VAL A 351 -6.72 -12.13 16.92
CA VAL A 351 -7.26 -12.80 18.11
C VAL A 351 -8.76 -12.50 18.27
N TRP A 352 -9.17 -11.25 18.08
CA TRP A 352 -10.58 -10.87 18.09
C TRP A 352 -11.37 -11.58 16.98
N SER A 353 -10.81 -11.71 15.78
CA SER A 353 -11.42 -12.48 14.68
C SER A 353 -11.72 -13.92 15.11
N ASN A 354 -10.78 -14.57 15.80
CA ASN A 354 -10.98 -15.90 16.36
C ASN A 354 -12.04 -15.93 17.48
N PHE A 355 -12.14 -14.91 18.31
CA PHE A 355 -13.16 -14.82 19.36
C PHE A 355 -14.58 -14.76 18.81
N TYR A 356 -14.75 -14.17 17.62
CA TYR A 356 -16.03 -14.10 16.90
C TYR A 356 -16.37 -15.36 16.10
N ASN A 357 -15.49 -16.36 16.04
CA ASN A 357 -15.78 -17.58 15.29
C ASN A 357 -17.09 -18.24 15.79
N GLN A 358 -17.93 -18.69 14.87
CA GLN A 358 -19.24 -19.22 15.22
C GLN A 358 -19.15 -20.51 16.05
N GLU A 359 -18.28 -21.44 15.67
CA GLU A 359 -18.21 -22.80 16.22
C GLU A 359 -17.30 -22.89 17.45
N PHE A 360 -16.12 -22.28 17.36
CA PHE A 360 -15.09 -22.38 18.40
C PHE A 360 -14.75 -21.05 19.07
N GLY A 361 -15.44 -19.96 18.71
CA GLY A 361 -15.15 -18.63 19.24
C GLY A 361 -15.47 -18.48 20.71
N LEU A 362 -14.56 -17.84 21.44
CA LEU A 362 -14.66 -17.65 22.89
C LEU A 362 -15.94 -16.91 23.28
N ILE A 363 -16.39 -15.94 22.48
CA ILE A 363 -17.60 -15.13 22.77
C ILE A 363 -18.84 -16.02 22.78
N ASN A 364 -19.03 -16.85 21.74
CA ASN A 364 -20.17 -17.76 21.67
C ASN A 364 -20.13 -18.82 22.78
N GLN A 365 -18.96 -19.43 23.01
CA GLN A 365 -18.80 -20.47 24.03
C GLN A 365 -19.06 -19.95 25.45
N THR A 366 -18.52 -18.77 25.78
CA THR A 366 -18.63 -18.21 27.14
C THR A 366 -20.02 -17.63 27.43
N LEU A 367 -20.68 -17.05 26.43
CA LEU A 367 -22.03 -16.48 26.59
C LEU A 367 -23.15 -17.49 26.33
N GLY A 368 -22.83 -18.71 25.87
CA GLY A 368 -23.81 -19.72 25.47
C GLY A 368 -24.62 -19.32 24.23
N LEU A 369 -24.02 -18.53 23.34
CA LEU A 369 -24.62 -18.04 22.10
C LEU A 369 -24.21 -18.92 20.91
N ASN A 370 -24.98 -18.88 19.82
CA ASN A 370 -24.62 -19.49 18.54
C ASN A 370 -24.84 -18.46 17.41
N LEU A 371 -24.23 -17.29 17.57
CA LEU A 371 -24.33 -16.22 16.58
C LEU A 371 -23.28 -16.42 15.48
N ASN A 372 -23.71 -16.32 14.22
CA ASN A 372 -22.79 -16.23 13.11
C ASN A 372 -22.33 -14.78 12.90
N TRP A 373 -21.36 -14.35 13.70
CA TRP A 373 -20.88 -12.97 13.73
C TRP A 373 -20.42 -12.46 12.37
N PHE A 374 -19.83 -13.30 11.53
CA PHE A 374 -19.32 -12.92 10.22
C PHE A 374 -20.21 -13.34 9.05
N GLY A 375 -21.26 -14.14 9.29
CA GLY A 375 -22.26 -14.48 8.28
C GLY A 375 -23.41 -13.47 8.18
N ASP A 376 -23.75 -12.76 9.26
CA ASP A 376 -24.74 -11.70 9.23
C ASP A 376 -24.08 -10.31 9.03
N PRO A 377 -24.51 -9.51 8.03
CA PRO A 377 -23.95 -8.19 7.76
C PRO A 377 -23.95 -7.24 8.97
N THR A 378 -25.03 -7.25 9.75
CA THR A 378 -25.19 -6.33 10.88
C THR A 378 -24.32 -6.77 12.06
N LEU A 379 -24.26 -8.07 12.35
CA LEU A 379 -23.39 -8.61 13.39
C LEU A 379 -21.92 -8.38 13.06
N ALA A 380 -21.52 -8.49 11.79
CA ALA A 380 -20.15 -8.23 11.37
C ALA A 380 -19.77 -6.76 11.58
N GLN A 381 -20.67 -5.84 11.20
CA GLN A 381 -20.51 -4.40 11.46
C GLN A 381 -20.43 -4.06 12.95
N VAL A 382 -21.24 -4.73 13.79
CA VAL A 382 -21.19 -4.59 15.25
C VAL A 382 -19.87 -5.15 15.81
N ALA A 383 -19.41 -6.31 15.35
CA ALA A 383 -18.15 -6.91 15.77
C ALA A 383 -16.95 -5.99 15.47
N VAL A 384 -16.94 -5.38 14.28
CA VAL A 384 -15.95 -4.37 13.89
C VAL A 384 -15.97 -3.17 14.84
N LEU A 385 -17.15 -2.60 15.14
CA LEU A 385 -17.26 -1.46 16.06
C LEU A 385 -16.86 -1.81 17.50
N LEU A 386 -17.22 -3.01 18.00
CA LEU A 386 -16.87 -3.47 19.34
C LEU A 386 -15.36 -3.71 19.50
N THR A 387 -14.74 -4.34 18.49
CA THR A 387 -13.29 -4.55 18.47
C THR A 387 -12.56 -3.22 18.43
N ASN A 388 -13.01 -2.30 17.57
CA ASN A 388 -12.39 -0.99 17.46
C ASN A 388 -12.62 -0.13 18.71
N LEU A 389 -13.76 -0.29 19.39
CA LEU A 389 -14.00 0.28 20.72
C LEU A 389 -12.95 -0.21 21.72
N TRP A 390 -12.74 -1.53 21.82
CA TRP A 390 -11.75 -2.13 22.72
C TRP A 390 -10.32 -1.63 22.44
N MET A 391 -9.96 -1.49 21.17
CA MET A 391 -8.64 -0.99 20.77
C MET A 391 -8.47 0.52 20.98
N GLY A 392 -9.52 1.31 20.73
CA GLY A 392 -9.44 2.77 20.68
C GLY A 392 -9.76 3.49 21.99
N PHE A 393 -10.56 2.89 22.89
CA PHE A 393 -10.92 3.57 24.15
C PHE A 393 -9.71 3.95 25.02
N PRO A 394 -8.60 3.18 25.10
CA PRO A 394 -7.49 3.56 25.98
C PRO A 394 -6.79 4.83 25.53
N TYR A 395 -6.69 5.06 24.21
CA TYR A 395 -6.18 6.32 23.67
C TYR A 395 -7.05 7.51 24.12
N MET A 396 -8.36 7.41 23.93
CA MET A 396 -9.31 8.44 24.37
C MET A 396 -9.32 8.63 25.88
N PHE A 397 -9.13 7.55 26.64
CA PHE A 397 -8.97 7.58 28.09
C PHE A 397 -7.74 8.37 28.52
N ILE A 398 -6.57 8.13 27.90
CA ILE A 398 -5.32 8.85 28.21
C ILE A 398 -5.46 10.33 27.89
N VAL A 399 -5.92 10.65 26.67
CA VAL A 399 -6.10 12.03 26.21
C VAL A 399 -7.10 12.78 27.09
N SER A 400 -8.26 12.18 27.38
CA SER A 400 -9.27 12.77 28.26
C SER A 400 -8.75 12.95 29.69
N THR A 401 -7.96 12.00 30.20
CA THR A 401 -7.36 12.11 31.54
C THR A 401 -6.37 13.27 31.63
N GLY A 402 -5.57 13.50 30.58
CA GLY A 402 -4.67 14.65 30.49
C GLY A 402 -5.43 15.97 30.40
N ALA A 403 -6.44 16.04 29.53
CA ALA A 403 -7.28 17.22 29.36
C ALA A 403 -8.05 17.58 30.65
N LEU A 404 -8.61 16.58 31.34
CA LEU A 404 -9.31 16.78 32.62
C LEU A 404 -8.39 17.36 33.70
N GLN A 405 -7.10 17.02 33.70
CA GLN A 405 -6.14 17.55 34.69
C GLN A 405 -5.73 19.00 34.41
N ALA A 406 -5.97 19.51 33.21
CA ALA A 406 -5.71 20.90 32.86
C ALA A 406 -6.85 21.85 33.28
N ILE A 407 -8.04 21.31 33.56
CA ILE A 407 -9.20 22.10 33.99
C ILE A 407 -9.03 22.46 35.48
N PRO A 408 -9.04 23.76 35.85
CA PRO A 408 -8.92 24.18 37.25
C PRO A 408 -10.07 23.64 38.12
N ASP A 409 -9.73 23.05 39.28
CA ASP A 409 -10.72 22.48 40.21
C ASP A 409 -11.72 23.54 40.72
N GLU A 410 -11.28 24.81 40.84
CA GLU A 410 -12.08 25.96 41.29
C GLU A 410 -13.35 26.18 40.47
N LEU A 411 -13.36 25.84 39.17
CA LEU A 411 -14.54 25.94 38.33
C LEU A 411 -15.64 24.96 38.78
N THR A 412 -15.24 23.76 39.17
CA THR A 412 -16.17 22.74 39.65
C THR A 412 -16.60 22.99 41.10
N GLU A 413 -15.75 23.63 41.91
CA GLU A 413 -16.10 24.07 43.26
C GLU A 413 -17.10 25.22 43.23
N ALA A 414 -16.86 26.25 42.42
CA ALA A 414 -17.80 27.36 42.21
C ALA A 414 -19.18 26.85 41.75
N ALA A 415 -19.21 25.94 40.77
CA ALA A 415 -20.46 25.34 40.31
C ALA A 415 -21.22 24.60 41.41
N ARG A 416 -20.51 23.91 42.33
CA ARG A 416 -21.14 23.24 43.47
C ARG A 416 -21.70 24.25 44.48
N MET A 417 -21.02 25.39 44.67
CA MET A 417 -21.55 26.48 45.49
C MET A 417 -22.83 27.08 44.90
N ASP A 418 -22.93 27.13 43.57
CA ASP A 418 -24.15 27.53 42.84
C ASP A 418 -25.25 26.43 42.80
N GLY A 419 -25.04 25.31 43.49
CA GLY A 419 -26.02 24.22 43.57
C GLY A 419 -26.05 23.30 42.36
N ALA A 420 -25.07 23.36 41.46
CA ALA A 420 -24.99 22.46 40.32
C ALA A 420 -24.72 21.01 40.76
N SER A 421 -25.54 20.09 40.27
CA SER A 421 -25.30 18.65 40.41
C SER A 421 -24.05 18.22 39.63
N ARG A 422 -23.51 17.03 39.96
CA ARG A 422 -22.33 16.48 39.25
C ARG A 422 -22.58 16.34 37.76
N PHE A 423 -23.76 15.90 37.34
CA PHE A 423 -24.09 15.75 35.93
C PHE A 423 -24.16 17.11 35.22
N GLN A 424 -24.75 18.13 35.86
CA GLN A 424 -24.76 19.49 35.32
C GLN A 424 -23.34 20.05 35.21
N SER A 425 -22.51 19.91 36.25
CA SER A 425 -21.10 20.34 36.22
C SER A 425 -20.33 19.62 35.11
N THR A 426 -20.50 18.30 34.95
CA THR A 426 -19.85 17.54 33.88
C THR A 426 -20.32 18.00 32.49
N SER A 427 -21.62 18.12 32.26
CA SER A 427 -22.17 18.43 30.92
C SER A 427 -22.02 19.90 30.53
N LYS A 428 -22.05 20.84 31.49
CA LYS A 428 -22.07 22.28 31.23
C LYS A 428 -20.72 22.97 31.43
N ILE A 429 -19.79 22.35 32.15
CA ILE A 429 -18.47 22.95 32.45
C ILE A 429 -17.35 22.05 31.95
N VAL A 430 -17.27 20.83 32.49
CA VAL A 430 -16.12 19.93 32.23
C VAL A 430 -16.07 19.50 30.77
N LEU A 431 -17.19 19.00 30.22
CA LEU A 431 -17.22 18.48 28.85
C LEU A 431 -16.96 19.58 27.81
N PRO A 432 -17.59 20.78 27.87
CA PRO A 432 -17.25 21.87 26.96
C PRO A 432 -15.78 22.27 27.00
N LEU A 433 -15.20 22.47 28.19
CA LEU A 433 -13.78 22.83 28.34
C LEU A 433 -12.85 21.73 27.85
N LEU A 434 -13.20 20.46 28.12
CA LEU A 434 -12.44 19.32 27.62
C LEU A 434 -12.49 19.24 26.10
N LEU A 435 -13.66 19.48 25.48
CA LEU A 435 -13.82 19.45 24.03
C LEU A 435 -12.94 20.48 23.32
N VAL A 436 -12.64 21.64 23.91
CA VAL A 436 -11.68 22.59 23.33
C VAL A 436 -10.29 21.95 23.19
N ALA A 437 -9.84 21.20 24.20
CA ALA A 437 -8.55 20.55 24.18
C ALA A 437 -8.51 19.27 23.31
N VAL A 438 -9.60 18.50 23.28
CA VAL A 438 -9.61 17.18 22.61
C VAL A 438 -10.23 17.18 21.21
N ALA A 439 -10.97 18.21 20.79
CA ALA A 439 -11.61 18.25 19.48
C ALA A 439 -10.63 18.02 18.30
N PRO A 440 -9.43 18.63 18.25
CA PRO A 440 -8.47 18.32 17.19
C PRO A 440 -8.08 16.83 17.15
N LEU A 441 -8.02 16.18 18.32
CA LEU A 441 -7.68 14.76 18.46
C LEU A 441 -8.85 13.85 18.06
N LEU A 442 -10.10 14.30 18.27
CA LEU A 442 -11.30 13.61 17.76
C LEU A 442 -11.36 13.66 16.23
N VAL A 443 -11.03 14.81 15.63
CA VAL A 443 -10.91 14.99 14.18
C VAL A 443 -9.81 14.08 13.61
N SER A 444 -8.64 14.06 14.24
CA SER A 444 -7.56 13.15 13.86
C SER A 444 -7.97 11.67 13.99
N SER A 445 -8.72 11.31 15.04
CA SER A 445 -9.23 9.95 15.24
C SER A 445 -10.28 9.58 14.20
N PHE A 446 -11.13 10.52 13.78
CA PHE A 446 -12.07 10.32 12.69
C PHE A 446 -11.33 10.04 11.39
N ALA A 447 -10.35 10.87 11.02
CA ALA A 447 -9.56 10.69 9.80
C ALA A 447 -8.80 9.34 9.79
N PHE A 448 -8.28 8.94 10.96
CA PHE A 448 -7.67 7.62 11.15
C PHE A 448 -8.68 6.48 10.89
N ASN A 449 -9.84 6.52 11.55
CA ASN A 449 -10.85 5.47 11.40
C ASN A 449 -11.49 5.42 10.01
N PHE A 450 -11.59 6.57 9.33
CA PHE A 450 -12.07 6.66 7.96
C PHE A 450 -11.20 5.85 6.97
N ASN A 451 -9.91 5.68 7.28
CA ASN A 451 -8.95 4.92 6.48
C ASN A 451 -8.37 3.71 7.23
N ASN A 452 -9.08 3.18 8.23
CA ASN A 452 -8.55 2.09 9.08
C ASN A 452 -8.72 0.72 8.41
N PHE A 453 -7.92 0.52 7.36
CA PHE A 453 -7.86 -0.70 6.56
C PHE A 453 -7.68 -1.96 7.42
N ASN A 454 -6.71 -1.92 8.35
CA ASN A 454 -6.37 -3.06 9.19
C ASN A 454 -7.55 -3.56 10.03
N ALA A 455 -8.37 -2.67 10.58
CA ALA A 455 -9.51 -3.05 11.40
C ALA A 455 -10.57 -3.85 10.63
N ILE A 456 -10.64 -3.67 9.31
CA ILE A 456 -11.55 -4.42 8.44
C ILE A 456 -10.86 -5.66 7.90
N GLU A 457 -9.72 -5.51 7.24
CA GLU A 457 -9.07 -6.61 6.51
C GLU A 457 -8.66 -7.75 7.45
N LEU A 458 -8.10 -7.43 8.61
CA LEU A 458 -7.62 -8.45 9.56
C LEU A 458 -8.74 -9.04 10.42
N LEU A 459 -9.88 -8.36 10.54
CA LEU A 459 -10.97 -8.84 11.39
C LEU A 459 -11.97 -9.67 10.59
N THR A 460 -12.44 -9.13 9.46
CA THR A 460 -13.53 -9.69 8.64
C THR A 460 -13.14 -9.95 7.20
N GLY A 461 -11.99 -9.44 6.74
CA GLY A 461 -11.62 -9.45 5.31
C GLY A 461 -12.64 -8.71 4.43
N GLY A 462 -13.40 -7.77 5.00
CA GLY A 462 -14.50 -7.05 4.35
C GLY A 462 -15.86 -7.75 4.40
N GLY A 463 -15.92 -9.03 4.77
CA GLY A 463 -17.14 -9.85 4.73
C GLY A 463 -18.25 -9.43 5.70
N PRO A 464 -19.43 -10.10 5.63
CA PRO A 464 -19.84 -11.06 4.61
C PRO A 464 -20.06 -10.41 3.24
N PHE A 465 -20.02 -11.20 2.18
CA PHE A 465 -20.25 -10.75 0.80
C PHE A 465 -21.66 -11.15 0.34
N PRO A 466 -22.60 -10.20 0.24
CA PRO A 466 -23.91 -10.46 -0.35
C PRO A 466 -23.80 -10.96 -1.79
N ASP A 467 -24.72 -11.83 -2.21
CA ASP A 467 -24.73 -12.40 -3.55
C ASP A 467 -24.70 -11.32 -4.64
N GLY A 468 -23.81 -11.49 -5.62
CA GLY A 468 -23.65 -10.56 -6.73
C GLY A 468 -22.98 -9.23 -6.39
N SER A 469 -22.48 -9.05 -5.15
CA SER A 469 -21.74 -7.85 -4.76
C SER A 469 -20.22 -8.07 -4.83
N GLY A 470 -19.51 -7.17 -5.51
CA GLY A 470 -18.04 -7.10 -5.53
C GLY A 470 -17.46 -6.46 -4.28
N ARG A 471 -18.28 -6.20 -3.26
CA ARG A 471 -17.94 -5.49 -2.04
C ARG A 471 -18.53 -6.23 -0.84
N GLY A 472 -17.74 -6.42 0.19
CA GLY A 472 -18.24 -6.98 1.44
C GLY A 472 -19.06 -5.97 2.25
N SER A 473 -19.81 -6.46 3.24
CA SER A 473 -20.73 -5.66 4.04
C SER A 473 -20.02 -4.77 5.08
N THR A 474 -18.79 -5.13 5.44
CA THR A 474 -17.95 -4.36 6.36
C THR A 474 -16.85 -3.56 5.65
N ASP A 475 -16.74 -3.68 4.32
CA ASP A 475 -15.78 -2.94 3.54
C ASP A 475 -15.99 -1.42 3.67
N ILE A 476 -14.96 -0.75 4.18
CA ILE A 476 -14.81 0.71 4.10
C ILE A 476 -14.16 1.06 2.76
N LEU A 477 -14.15 2.35 2.39
CA LEU A 477 -13.66 2.77 1.08
C LEU A 477 -12.24 2.29 0.79
N ILE A 478 -11.32 2.36 1.76
CA ILE A 478 -9.94 1.92 1.53
C ILE A 478 -9.83 0.39 1.36
N SER A 479 -10.64 -0.42 2.05
CA SER A 479 -10.61 -1.88 1.87
C SER A 479 -11.29 -2.30 0.56
N MET A 480 -12.32 -1.57 0.13
CA MET A 480 -12.90 -1.72 -1.21
C MET A 480 -11.88 -1.38 -2.31
N VAL A 481 -11.16 -0.26 -2.19
CA VAL A 481 -10.08 0.14 -3.12
C VAL A 481 -9.01 -0.94 -3.19
N TYR A 482 -8.55 -1.43 -2.03
CA TYR A 482 -7.57 -2.51 -1.96
C TYR A 482 -8.07 -3.77 -2.68
N ARG A 483 -9.34 -4.13 -2.52
CA ARG A 483 -9.94 -5.28 -3.21
C ARG A 483 -10.03 -5.10 -4.73
N ILE A 484 -10.27 -3.88 -5.21
CA ILE A 484 -10.24 -3.59 -6.65
C ILE A 484 -8.81 -3.74 -7.19
N ALA A 485 -7.82 -3.28 -6.43
CA ALA A 485 -6.41 -3.34 -6.84
C ALA A 485 -5.80 -4.75 -6.73
N PHE A 486 -6.16 -5.53 -5.72
CA PHE A 486 -5.44 -6.76 -5.36
C PHE A 486 -6.36 -7.98 -5.12
N GLY A 487 -7.64 -7.88 -5.49
CA GLY A 487 -8.60 -8.97 -5.34
C GLY A 487 -8.44 -10.08 -6.38
N GLY A 488 -9.03 -11.25 -6.11
CA GLY A 488 -8.88 -12.45 -6.95
C GLY A 488 -9.58 -12.43 -8.33
N SER A 489 -10.19 -11.31 -8.73
CA SER A 489 -10.85 -11.14 -10.04
C SER A 489 -9.98 -10.42 -11.08
N GLY A 490 -8.70 -10.19 -10.78
CA GLY A 490 -7.77 -9.39 -11.58
C GLY A 490 -7.52 -8.01 -10.99
N ALA A 491 -6.27 -7.56 -11.05
CA ALA A 491 -5.82 -6.28 -10.52
C ALA A 491 -6.16 -5.12 -11.47
N ASP A 492 -6.99 -4.19 -10.99
CA ASP A 492 -7.36 -2.97 -11.73
C ASP A 492 -6.79 -1.74 -11.02
N PHE A 493 -5.48 -1.53 -11.17
CA PHE A 493 -4.74 -0.49 -10.44
C PHE A 493 -5.11 0.92 -10.88
N GLY A 494 -5.41 1.13 -12.16
CA GLY A 494 -5.83 2.41 -12.74
C GLY A 494 -7.18 2.83 -12.18
N PHE A 495 -8.16 1.92 -12.20
CA PHE A 495 -9.45 2.19 -11.60
C PHE A 495 -9.35 2.35 -10.07
N ALA A 496 -8.61 1.48 -9.36
CA ALA A 496 -8.39 1.61 -7.92
C ALA A 496 -7.73 2.96 -7.55
N SER A 497 -6.79 3.44 -8.37
CA SER A 497 -6.15 4.73 -8.22
C SER A 497 -7.15 5.88 -8.39
N ALA A 498 -8.05 5.81 -9.38
CA ALA A 498 -9.11 6.81 -9.55
C ALA A 498 -10.04 6.87 -8.33
N VAL A 499 -10.44 5.70 -7.79
CA VAL A 499 -11.25 5.63 -6.56
C VAL A 499 -10.47 6.18 -5.35
N SER A 500 -9.15 5.94 -5.27
CA SER A 500 -8.28 6.52 -4.22
C SER A 500 -8.20 8.04 -4.31
N VAL A 501 -8.15 8.61 -5.51
CA VAL A 501 -8.16 10.07 -5.69
C VAL A 501 -9.49 10.65 -5.22
N CYS A 502 -10.63 10.00 -5.54
CA CYS A 502 -11.92 10.40 -5.02
C CYS A 502 -11.97 10.31 -3.48
N LEU A 503 -11.44 9.23 -2.89
CA LEU A 503 -11.31 9.05 -1.45
C LEU A 503 -10.46 10.17 -0.81
N PHE A 504 -9.34 10.53 -1.42
CA PHE A 504 -8.46 11.61 -0.97
C PHE A 504 -9.19 12.96 -0.96
N ILE A 505 -9.89 13.30 -2.04
CA ILE A 505 -10.68 14.53 -2.13
C ILE A 505 -11.77 14.56 -1.05
N LEU A 506 -12.52 13.46 -0.90
CA LEU A 506 -13.58 13.35 0.11
C LEU A 506 -13.03 13.50 1.53
N THR A 507 -11.95 12.81 1.85
CA THR A 507 -11.29 12.90 3.16
C THR A 507 -10.78 14.32 3.42
N GLY A 508 -10.18 14.96 2.41
CA GLY A 508 -9.71 16.35 2.49
C GLY A 508 -10.83 17.35 2.74
N VAL A 509 -11.96 17.21 2.05
CA VAL A 509 -13.15 18.05 2.26
C VAL A 509 -13.71 17.86 3.67
N LEU A 510 -13.85 16.61 4.13
CA LEU A 510 -14.32 16.30 5.48
C LEU A 510 -13.38 16.86 6.55
N ALA A 511 -12.06 16.71 6.37
CA ALA A 511 -11.07 17.27 7.27
C ALA A 511 -11.15 18.81 7.31
N ALA A 512 -11.24 19.48 6.16
CA ALA A 512 -11.36 20.93 6.09
C ALA A 512 -12.60 21.46 6.82
N ILE A 513 -13.74 20.77 6.67
CA ILE A 513 -14.97 21.09 7.40
C ILE A 513 -14.75 20.92 8.91
N GLN A 514 -14.17 19.79 9.34
CA GLN A 514 -13.90 19.47 10.75
C GLN A 514 -12.93 20.45 11.42
N PHE A 515 -11.85 20.84 10.72
CA PHE A 515 -10.92 21.86 11.20
C PHE A 515 -11.61 23.22 11.39
N ARG A 516 -12.47 23.62 10.44
CA ARG A 516 -13.22 24.87 10.57
C ARG A 516 -14.15 24.87 11.79
N PHE A 517 -14.79 23.74 12.11
CA PHE A 517 -15.59 23.61 13.33
C PHE A 517 -14.74 23.64 14.61
N THR A 518 -13.51 23.16 14.55
CA THR A 518 -12.60 23.15 15.71
C THR A 518 -12.14 24.56 16.06
N ASN A 519 -11.87 25.42 15.07
CA ASN A 519 -11.52 26.83 15.31
C ASN A 519 -12.62 27.60 16.07
N VAL A 520 -13.90 27.25 15.85
CA VAL A 520 -15.02 27.86 16.58
C VAL A 520 -14.98 27.51 18.08
N LEU A 521 -14.40 26.36 18.46
CA LEU A 521 -14.22 25.97 19.86
C LEU A 521 -13.03 26.69 20.50
N GLU A 522 -12.00 27.03 19.72
CA GLU A 522 -10.85 27.82 20.20
C GLU A 522 -11.27 29.25 20.57
N ASP A 523 -12.22 29.84 19.83
CA ASP A 523 -12.77 31.19 20.08
C ASP A 523 -13.64 31.28 21.37
N VAL A 524 -13.90 30.16 22.06
CA VAL A 524 -14.69 30.13 23.31
C VAL A 524 -13.81 30.34 24.56
N ASN A 525 -12.48 30.23 24.42
CA ASN A 525 -11.50 30.63 25.44
C ASN A 525 -11.06 32.08 25.23
#